data_AF-A0A2D7VYM2-F1
#
_entry.id   AF-A0A2D7VYM2-F1
#
_cell.length_a   1.000
_cell.length_b   1.000
_cell.length_c   1.000
_cell.angle_alpha   90.00
_cell.angle_beta   90.00
_cell.angle_gamma   90.00
#
_symmetry.space_group_name_H-M   'P 1'
#
loop_
_entity.id
_entity.type
_entity.pdbx_description
1 polymer ?
#
loop_
_entity_poly.entity_id
_entity_poly.type
_entity_poly.pdbx_seq_one_letter_code
_entity_poly.pdbx_strand_id
1 'polypeptide(L)'
;MKGLMLHCGAEEITRENLKNLPIPNATETHFPVEHHRFVDLTERALNSYGFKIAEESYGVTKNGDRFFGLMKLQDENNPEFQNVVGLRGAHDKKFARELVMGSNVFVCDNLC
;
A
#
# COMPACT_ATOMS: atom_id res chain seq x y z
N MET A 1 -1.65 8.07 9.79
CA MET A 1 -3.06 8.04 9.33
C MET A 1 -3.95 7.11 10.15
N LYS A 2 -5.18 7.53 10.48
CA LYS A 2 -6.19 6.62 11.07
C LYS A 2 -6.67 5.64 10.00
N GLY A 3 -6.66 4.34 10.31
CA GLY A 3 -7.18 3.28 9.42
C GLY A 3 -6.17 2.19 9.04
N LEU A 4 -4.87 2.42 9.26
CA LEU A 4 -3.84 1.39 9.17
C LEU A 4 -3.65 0.75 10.56
N MET A 5 -3.85 -0.57 10.66
CA MET A 5 -3.74 -1.34 11.91
C MET A 5 -2.66 -2.41 11.81
N LEU A 6 -1.54 -2.20 12.50
CA LEU A 6 -0.38 -3.09 12.49
C LEU A 6 -0.20 -3.71 13.89
N HIS A 7 -0.89 -4.81 14.17
CA HIS A 7 -0.90 -5.45 15.50
C HIS A 7 -0.53 -6.94 15.49
N CYS A 8 -0.49 -7.55 14.30
CA CYS A 8 -0.22 -8.97 14.05
C CYS A 8 1.17 -9.19 13.42
N GLY A 9 2.14 -8.33 13.72
CA GLY A 9 3.55 -8.55 13.37
C GLY A 9 4.06 -7.76 12.17
N ALA A 10 3.26 -6.85 11.62
CA ALA A 10 3.78 -5.76 10.79
C ALA A 10 4.23 -4.57 11.64
N GLU A 11 5.13 -3.78 11.07
CA GLU A 11 5.71 -2.58 11.66
C GLU A 11 5.67 -1.44 10.64
N GLU A 12 5.57 -0.20 11.13
CA GLU A 12 5.52 0.98 10.27
C GLU A 12 6.83 1.13 9.48
N ILE A 13 6.70 1.56 8.24
CA ILE A 13 7.85 1.81 7.36
C ILE A 13 7.63 3.10 6.56
N THR A 14 8.70 3.87 6.36
CA THR A 14 8.64 5.06 5.52
C THR A 14 8.65 4.69 4.04
N ARG A 15 8.09 5.56 3.20
CA ARG A 15 8.10 5.37 1.74
C ARG A 15 9.52 5.22 1.18
N GLU A 16 10.48 5.95 1.72
CA GLU A 16 11.89 5.84 1.34
C GLU A 16 12.46 4.47 1.70
N ASN A 17 12.17 3.98 2.89
CA ASN A 17 12.66 2.67 3.36
C ASN A 17 12.03 1.49 2.61
N LEU A 18 10.86 1.63 2.00
CA LEU A 18 10.28 0.59 1.12
C LEU A 18 11.21 0.23 -0.05
N LYS A 19 12.05 1.17 -0.51
CA LYS A 19 13.02 0.93 -1.60
C LYS A 19 14.19 0.03 -1.18
N ASN A 20 14.44 -0.06 0.13
CA ASN A 20 15.53 -0.83 0.70
C ASN A 20 15.13 -2.26 1.06
N LEU A 21 13.85 -2.62 0.91
CA LEU A 21 13.37 -3.96 1.20
C LEU A 21 13.92 -4.97 0.18
N PRO A 22 14.34 -6.16 0.64
CA PRO A 22 14.75 -7.22 -0.26
C PRO A 22 13.56 -7.67 -1.13
N ILE A 23 13.86 -8.08 -2.35
CA ILE A 23 12.88 -8.61 -3.29
C ILE A 23 13.23 -10.08 -3.51
N PRO A 24 12.30 -11.02 -3.27
CA PRO A 24 12.56 -12.42 -3.57
C PRO A 24 12.81 -12.64 -5.06
N ASN A 25 13.64 -13.63 -5.38
CA ASN A 25 13.89 -14.00 -6.78
C ASN A 25 12.58 -14.45 -7.46
N ALA A 26 12.41 -14.04 -8.71
CA ALA A 26 11.31 -14.54 -9.52
C ALA A 26 11.42 -16.07 -9.71
N THR A 27 10.27 -16.72 -9.76
CA THR A 27 10.12 -18.13 -10.13
C THR A 27 9.35 -18.22 -11.44
N GLU A 28 9.30 -19.40 -12.07
CA GLU A 28 8.60 -19.60 -13.35
C GLU A 28 7.15 -19.06 -13.37
N THR A 29 6.45 -19.13 -12.24
CA THR A 29 5.03 -18.76 -12.12
C THR A 29 4.76 -17.57 -11.19
N HIS A 30 5.80 -16.94 -10.63
CA HIS A 30 5.65 -15.82 -9.71
C HIS A 30 6.75 -14.80 -9.90
N PHE A 31 6.35 -13.58 -10.24
CA PHE A 31 7.24 -12.45 -10.48
C PHE A 31 6.93 -11.36 -9.45
N PRO A 32 7.67 -11.32 -8.32
CA PRO A 32 7.45 -10.33 -7.28
C PRO A 32 7.63 -8.90 -7.82
N VAL A 33 6.64 -8.04 -7.53
CA VAL A 33 6.74 -6.60 -7.78
C VAL A 33 7.23 -5.92 -6.50
N GLU A 34 8.15 -4.99 -6.61
CA GLU A 34 8.66 -4.24 -5.46
C GLU A 34 7.54 -3.46 -4.77
N HIS A 35 7.52 -3.44 -3.43
CA HIS A 35 6.46 -2.74 -2.69
C HIS A 35 6.44 -1.24 -2.98
N HIS A 36 7.61 -0.60 -3.05
CA HIS A 36 7.70 0.81 -3.45
C HIS A 36 7.19 1.04 -4.88
N ARG A 37 7.45 0.11 -5.81
CA ARG A 37 6.99 0.23 -7.19
C ARG A 37 5.48 0.14 -7.28
N PHE A 38 4.85 -0.70 -6.46
CA PHE A 38 3.40 -0.76 -6.37
C PHE A 38 2.79 0.57 -5.87
N VAL A 39 3.42 1.20 -4.88
CA VAL A 39 3.07 2.53 -4.40
C VAL A 39 3.22 3.58 -5.50
N ASP A 40 4.37 3.62 -6.17
CA ASP A 40 4.67 4.61 -7.22
C ASP A 40 3.74 4.48 -8.44
N LEU A 41 3.38 3.25 -8.82
CA LEU A 41 2.42 2.99 -9.90
C LEU A 41 1.00 3.44 -9.49
N THR A 42 0.63 3.19 -8.24
CA THR A 42 -0.67 3.63 -7.70
C THR A 42 -0.76 5.15 -7.69
N GLU A 43 0.25 5.84 -7.16
CA GLU A 43 0.31 7.31 -7.15
C GLU A 43 0.25 7.87 -8.58
N ARG A 44 1.02 7.30 -9.52
CA ARG A 44 1.00 7.74 -10.92
C ARG A 44 -0.39 7.60 -11.54
N ALA A 45 -1.07 6.48 -11.30
CA ALA A 45 -2.42 6.27 -11.78
C ALA A 45 -3.39 7.30 -11.17
N LEU A 46 -3.33 7.50 -9.84
CA LEU A 46 -4.17 8.49 -9.14
C LEU A 46 -3.96 9.92 -9.66
N ASN A 47 -2.71 10.33 -9.83
CA ASN A 47 -2.35 11.63 -10.40
C ASN A 47 -2.91 11.80 -11.82
N SER A 48 -2.91 10.74 -12.64
CA SER A 48 -3.48 10.78 -13.99
C SER A 48 -5.01 11.01 -14.02
N TYR A 49 -5.69 10.73 -12.90
CA TYR A 49 -7.11 11.01 -12.70
C TYR A 49 -7.37 12.31 -11.91
N GLY A 50 -6.33 13.11 -11.63
CA GLY A 50 -6.45 14.39 -10.93
C GLY A 50 -6.45 14.29 -9.40
N PHE A 51 -6.20 13.11 -8.83
CA PHE A 51 -6.05 12.95 -7.38
C PHE A 51 -4.61 13.19 -6.94
N LYS A 52 -4.42 13.90 -5.83
CA LYS A 52 -3.13 14.05 -5.14
C LYS A 52 -3.14 13.28 -3.83
N ILE A 53 -1.99 12.74 -3.41
CA ILE A 53 -1.84 12.11 -2.10
C ILE A 53 -1.62 13.20 -1.05
N ALA A 54 -2.56 13.34 -0.11
CA ALA A 54 -2.48 14.31 0.98
C ALA A 54 -1.80 13.74 2.23
N GLU A 55 -2.01 12.44 2.51
CA GLU A 55 -1.36 11.71 3.59
C GLU A 55 -1.15 10.27 3.12
N GLU A 56 -0.08 9.62 3.57
CA GLU A 56 0.18 8.20 3.33
C GLU A 56 0.74 7.53 4.59
N SER A 57 0.50 6.24 4.74
CA SER A 57 1.06 5.43 5.82
C SER A 57 1.26 4.00 5.34
N TYR A 58 2.37 3.39 5.72
CA TYR A 58 2.76 2.06 5.23
C TYR A 58 3.21 1.16 6.38
N GLY A 59 3.00 -0.13 6.21
CA GLY A 59 3.46 -1.17 7.12
C GLY A 59 4.00 -2.37 6.35
N VAL A 60 4.96 -3.05 6.95
CA VAL A 60 5.54 -4.28 6.40
C VAL A 60 5.76 -5.30 7.51
N THR A 61 5.61 -6.59 7.22
CA THR A 61 6.02 -7.65 8.16
C THR A 61 7.54 -7.67 8.32
N LYS A 62 8.05 -8.15 9.47
CA LYS A 62 9.49 -8.23 9.79
C LYS A 62 10.40 -8.73 8.67
N ASN A 63 9.94 -9.68 7.85
CA ASN A 63 10.75 -10.27 6.77
C ASN A 63 10.68 -9.49 5.45
N GLY A 64 9.90 -8.41 5.37
CA GLY A 64 9.67 -7.66 4.13
C GLY A 64 8.59 -8.25 3.22
N ASP A 65 8.12 -9.48 3.47
CA ASP A 65 7.30 -10.23 2.52
C ASP A 65 5.88 -9.70 2.31
N ARG A 66 5.27 -9.04 3.32
CA ARG A 66 3.89 -8.57 3.24
C ARG A 66 3.82 -7.09 3.54
N PHE A 67 3.08 -6.38 2.70
CA PHE A 67 2.96 -4.94 2.68
C PHE A 67 1.51 -4.52 2.84
N PHE A 68 1.34 -3.42 3.58
CA PHE A 68 0.06 -2.76 3.84
C PHE A 68 0.25 -1.26 3.64
N GLY A 69 -0.71 -0.60 3.01
CA GLY A 69 -0.63 0.82 2.74
C GLY A 69 -1.99 1.50 2.80
N LEU A 70 -1.96 2.78 3.15
CA LEU A 70 -3.13 3.63 3.15
C LEU A 70 -2.73 4.99 2.59
N MET A 71 -3.50 5.51 1.63
CA MET A 71 -3.28 6.81 0.99
C MET A 71 -4.57 7.62 1.05
N LYS A 72 -4.51 8.78 1.69
CA LYS A 72 -5.62 9.73 1.71
C LYS A 72 -5.47 10.68 0.52
N LEU A 73 -6.52 10.81 -0.26
CA LEU A 73 -6.52 11.58 -1.49
C LEU A 73 -7.13 12.97 -1.30
N GLN A 74 -6.65 13.91 -2.09
CA GLN A 74 -7.24 15.22 -2.32
C GLN A 74 -7.63 15.33 -3.80
N ASP A 75 -8.87 15.72 -4.05
CA ASP A 75 -9.39 16.05 -5.37
C ASP A 75 -9.53 17.57 -5.49
N GLU A 76 -8.85 18.18 -6.45
CA GLU A 76 -8.95 19.63 -6.68
C GLU A 76 -10.33 20.03 -7.19
N ASN A 77 -11.04 19.13 -7.86
CA ASN A 77 -12.39 19.38 -8.39
C ASN A 77 -13.49 19.14 -7.35
N ASN A 78 -13.19 18.41 -6.27
CA ASN A 78 -14.14 18.10 -5.20
C ASN A 78 -13.47 18.16 -3.82
N PRO A 79 -13.16 19.36 -3.31
CA PRO A 79 -12.42 19.53 -2.06
C PRO A 79 -13.21 19.08 -0.82
N GLU A 80 -14.54 18.96 -0.92
CA GLU A 80 -15.40 18.53 0.19
C GLU A 80 -15.37 17.00 0.40
N PHE A 81 -15.03 16.25 -0.65
CA PHE A 81 -15.01 14.79 -0.60
C PHE A 81 -13.59 14.25 -0.62
N GLN A 82 -13.28 13.37 0.33
CA GLN A 82 -11.98 12.73 0.42
C GLN A 82 -12.14 11.23 0.22
N ASN A 83 -11.37 10.70 -0.72
CA ASN A 83 -11.23 9.27 -0.92
C ASN A 83 -10.00 8.76 -0.20
N VAL A 84 -10.06 7.53 0.27
CA VAL A 84 -8.94 6.81 0.84
C VAL A 84 -8.70 5.57 -0.02
N VAL A 85 -7.45 5.31 -0.34
CA VAL A 85 -7.00 4.10 -1.05
C VAL A 85 -6.27 3.21 -0.07
N GLY A 86 -6.68 1.95 -0.01
CA GLY A 86 -5.99 0.89 0.73
C GLY A 86 -5.21 0.00 -0.21
N LEU A 87 -4.00 -0.37 0.18
CA LEU A 87 -3.11 -1.25 -0.56
C LEU A 87 -2.72 -2.42 0.32
N ARG A 88 -2.66 -3.61 -0.28
CA ARG A 88 -1.97 -4.75 0.33
C ARG A 88 -1.28 -5.62 -0.72
N GLY A 89 -0.22 -6.31 -0.32
CA GLY A 89 0.43 -7.27 -1.20
C GLY A 89 1.38 -8.20 -0.47
N ALA A 90 1.57 -9.38 -1.03
CA ALA A 90 2.47 -10.40 -0.50
C ALA A 90 3.47 -10.89 -1.55
N HIS A 91 4.72 -11.06 -1.15
CA HIS A 91 5.75 -11.79 -1.88
C HIS A 91 5.75 -13.29 -1.55
N ASP A 92 5.31 -13.67 -0.35
CA ASP A 92 5.21 -15.06 0.14
C ASP A 92 4.04 -15.87 -0.46
N LYS A 93 3.40 -15.34 -1.51
CA LYS A 93 2.30 -15.96 -2.26
C LYS A 93 1.03 -16.24 -1.44
N LYS A 94 0.89 -15.66 -0.23
CA LYS A 94 -0.30 -15.88 0.61
C LYS A 94 -1.55 -15.20 0.10
N PHE A 95 -1.40 -14.09 -0.62
CA PHE A 95 -2.50 -13.36 -1.26
C PHE A 95 -1.97 -12.51 -2.43
N ALA A 96 -2.87 -12.14 -3.34
CA ALA A 96 -2.55 -11.28 -4.46
C ALA A 96 -2.33 -9.83 -4.00
N ARG A 97 -1.73 -9.00 -4.87
CA ARG A 97 -1.74 -7.55 -4.66
C ARG A 97 -3.14 -7.02 -4.91
N GLU A 98 -3.60 -6.18 -4.01
CA GLU A 98 -4.97 -5.67 -4.04
C GLU A 98 -4.99 -4.18 -3.68
N LEU A 99 -5.98 -3.50 -4.24
CA LEU A 99 -6.27 -2.10 -4.04
C LEU A 99 -7.77 -1.94 -3.80
N VAL A 100 -8.13 -1.12 -2.82
CA VAL A 100 -9.51 -0.70 -2.54
C VAL A 100 -9.58 0.81 -2.46
N MET A 101 -10.72 1.40 -2.80
CA MET A 101 -10.95 2.85 -2.69
C MET A 101 -12.35 3.10 -2.12
N GLY A 102 -12.46 4.07 -1.22
CA GLY A 102 -13.74 4.48 -0.65
C GLY A 102 -13.60 5.68 0.28
N SER A 103 -14.72 6.18 0.81
CA SER A 103 -14.73 7.34 1.73
C SER A 103 -14.01 7.08 3.04
N ASN A 104 -14.01 5.82 3.49
CA ASN A 104 -13.25 5.34 4.65
C ASN A 104 -12.71 3.96 4.31
N VAL A 105 -11.42 3.75 4.52
CA VAL A 105 -10.76 2.47 4.28
C VAL A 105 -10.00 2.06 5.52
N PHE A 106 -10.08 0.77 5.84
CA PHE A 106 -9.35 0.15 6.93
C PHE A 106 -8.50 -0.98 6.37
N VAL A 107 -7.21 -0.97 6.69
CA VAL A 107 -6.24 -2.00 6.31
C VAL A 107 -5.59 -2.52 7.57
N CYS A 108 -5.65 -3.84 7.79
CA CYS A 108 -4.99 -4.48 8.91
C CYS A 108 -4.04 -5.59 8.47
N ASP A 109 -3.03 -5.84 9.31
CA ASP A 109 -2.08 -6.93 9.14
C ASP A 109 -2.58 -8.29 9.66
N ASN A 110 -3.84 -8.36 10.11
CA ASN A 110 -4.46 -9.60 10.54
C ASN A 110 -4.92 -10.42 9.32
N LEU A 111 -4.13 -11.43 8.98
CA LEU A 111 -4.29 -12.29 7.81
C LEU A 111 -4.67 -13.72 8.20
N CYS A 112 -5.57 -13.90 9.18
CA CYS A 112 -6.09 -15.22 9.58
C CYS A 112 -6.52 -16.09 8.41
#